data_AF-A0A959UHP3-F1
#
_entry.id   AF-A0A959UHP3-F1
#
_cell.length_a   1.000
_cell.length_b   1.000
_cell.length_c   1.000
_cell.angle_alpha   90.00
_cell.angle_beta   90.00
_cell.angle_gamma   90.00
#
_symmetry.space_group_name_H-M   'P 1'
#
loop_
_entity.id
_entity.type
_entity.pdbx_description
1 polymer ?
#
loop_
_entity_poly.entity_id
_entity_poly.type
_entity_poly.pdbx_seq_one_letter_code
_entity_poly.pdbx_strand_id
1 'polypeptide(L)'
;TENLKKLVSGADGFQKTNSSNASVRHYMNTLFNIMRGGTFAKNYTVKTADFRKYVSQINKEVFRIFENKLLKLPAEISFSDLQKMAGETGDADFIRIAGEYLPLIFSRRHGDPSRPWNLFSIETKNEDGSPKYNYEGNWRDIFQNWEALSYAYPEFIESFISRFVNATTADGYNPYRIMRNGIDWEAPDPEDPWAYIGYWGDHQIIYLQKLLELSENFHPGKLDELLTREVFVYANVPYRIKAWEELVKNPKDTVIFDHALHRRIGEQTFTLGADARLLKFKNGDEIYKVNLTEKILVTWLSKLSNFIPEAGIWMNTQRPEWNDANNALVGNGCSMVTLYYLRRFLVFWLKKLNSTSIAEMEISVEVDAMFMQIFAFLEESKGLLQKDFTPAERRSVAKFLGKAHSNYRLEIYNNGFSGEKTMVKNHELIDFAKICLQYIDQSIKANKRPDGLYHAYNLISFKEKGITIRHLYEMLEGQVAVLSSGILSPEESLAVLDSLKESAIYRPDQYSYMLYPDRQLPRFIEKNNI
;
A
#
# COMPACT_ATOMS: atom_id res chain seq x y z
N THR A 1 -12.06 -32.65 7.51
CA THR A 1 -10.93 -33.61 7.55
C THR A 1 -9.91 -33.15 8.58
N GLU A 2 -9.09 -34.04 9.14
CA GLU A 2 -8.07 -33.68 10.15
C GLU A 2 -7.04 -32.66 9.61
N ASN A 3 -6.70 -32.72 8.33
CA ASN A 3 -5.80 -31.73 7.72
C ASN A 3 -6.37 -30.31 7.75
N LEU A 4 -7.67 -30.14 7.49
CA LEU A 4 -8.30 -28.82 7.56
C LEU A 4 -8.29 -28.27 8.98
N LYS A 5 -8.52 -29.14 9.98
CA LYS A 5 -8.42 -28.75 11.39
C LYS A 5 -7.02 -28.24 11.72
N LYS A 6 -5.97 -28.93 11.27
CA LYS A 6 -4.57 -28.51 11.48
C LYS A 6 -4.26 -27.14 10.88
N LEU A 7 -4.73 -26.86 9.66
CA LEU A 7 -4.51 -25.56 9.01
C LEU A 7 -5.22 -24.43 9.77
N VAL A 8 -6.49 -24.64 10.13
CA VAL A 8 -7.28 -23.62 10.84
C VAL A 8 -6.79 -23.42 12.27
N SER A 9 -6.35 -24.49 12.96
CA SER A 9 -5.76 -24.38 14.30
C SER A 9 -4.42 -23.68 14.31
N GLY A 10 -3.62 -23.82 13.24
CA GLY A 10 -2.35 -23.10 13.10
C GLY A 10 -2.55 -21.57 13.05
N ALA A 11 -3.70 -21.10 12.56
CA ALA A 11 -4.07 -19.69 12.52
C ALA A 11 -5.10 -19.30 13.60
N ASP A 12 -5.07 -19.97 14.76
CA ASP A 12 -5.90 -19.67 15.94
C ASP A 12 -7.43 -19.70 15.70
N GLY A 13 -7.90 -20.51 14.75
CA GLY A 13 -9.32 -20.56 14.38
C GLY A 13 -10.20 -21.40 15.32
N PHE A 14 -9.66 -22.01 16.38
CA PHE A 14 -10.44 -22.79 17.33
C PHE A 14 -10.62 -22.05 18.65
N GLN A 15 -11.88 -21.80 19.00
CA GLN A 15 -12.27 -21.24 20.29
C GLN A 15 -13.41 -22.06 20.87
N LYS A 16 -13.48 -22.13 22.20
CA LYS A 16 -14.60 -22.73 22.92
C LYS A 16 -15.14 -21.71 23.91
N THR A 17 -16.29 -21.14 23.60
CA THR A 17 -16.99 -20.17 24.47
C THR A 17 -18.35 -20.75 24.86
N ASN A 18 -19.13 -19.99 25.64
CA ASN A 18 -20.53 -20.32 25.93
C ASN A 18 -21.47 -20.05 24.73
N SER A 19 -20.97 -19.49 23.61
CA SER A 19 -21.73 -19.21 22.39
C SER A 19 -21.16 -20.03 21.22
N SER A 20 -21.84 -21.12 20.87
CA SER A 20 -21.46 -21.97 19.74
C SER A 20 -21.40 -21.20 18.42
N ASN A 21 -22.32 -20.26 18.20
CA ASN A 21 -22.35 -19.41 17.01
C ASN A 21 -21.10 -18.54 16.90
N ALA A 22 -20.61 -17.97 18.01
CA ALA A 22 -19.37 -17.18 17.99
C ALA A 22 -18.16 -18.07 17.66
N SER A 23 -18.05 -19.24 18.29
CA SER A 23 -16.96 -20.20 18.01
C SER A 23 -16.96 -20.69 16.56
N VAL A 24 -18.13 -21.03 16.01
CA VAL A 24 -18.26 -21.45 14.60
C VAL A 24 -17.95 -20.30 13.66
N ARG A 25 -18.40 -19.08 13.96
CA ARG A 25 -18.12 -17.91 13.13
C ARG A 25 -16.63 -17.58 13.12
N HIS A 26 -15.95 -17.63 14.26
CA HIS A 26 -14.50 -17.44 14.35
C HIS A 26 -13.75 -18.46 13.50
N TYR A 27 -14.11 -19.76 13.63
CA TYR A 27 -13.55 -20.82 12.79
C TYR A 27 -13.70 -20.52 11.28
N MET A 28 -14.90 -20.13 10.85
CA MET A 28 -15.16 -19.81 9.44
C MET A 28 -14.42 -18.56 8.97
N ASN A 29 -14.36 -17.51 9.80
CA ASN A 29 -13.59 -16.30 9.51
C ASN A 29 -12.11 -16.63 9.28
N THR A 30 -11.49 -17.38 10.20
CA THR A 30 -10.10 -17.82 10.06
C THR A 30 -9.91 -18.68 8.83
N LEU A 31 -10.80 -19.64 8.58
CA LEU A 31 -10.73 -20.52 7.40
C LEU A 31 -10.74 -19.72 6.10
N PHE A 32 -11.68 -18.78 5.94
CA PHE A 32 -11.73 -17.96 4.72
C PHE A 32 -10.54 -17.01 4.59
N ASN A 33 -9.99 -16.51 5.71
CA ASN A 33 -8.76 -15.72 5.70
C ASN A 33 -7.58 -16.53 5.14
N ILE A 34 -7.34 -17.73 5.67
CA ILE A 34 -6.21 -18.58 5.23
C ILE A 34 -6.44 -19.21 3.86
N MET A 35 -7.70 -19.36 3.42
CA MET A 35 -7.98 -19.74 2.03
C MET A 35 -7.58 -18.63 1.08
N ARG A 36 -7.84 -17.35 1.40
CA ARG A 36 -7.55 -16.26 0.47
C ARG A 36 -6.09 -15.80 0.53
N GLY A 37 -5.52 -15.67 1.72
CA GLY A 37 -4.13 -15.21 1.93
C GLY A 37 -3.08 -16.31 2.09
N GLY A 38 -3.50 -17.56 2.28
CA GLY A 38 -2.61 -18.69 2.61
C GLY A 38 -2.34 -18.84 4.11
N THR A 39 -1.61 -19.89 4.46
CA THR A 39 -1.09 -20.13 5.81
C THR A 39 0.23 -20.91 5.74
N PHE A 40 0.95 -21.04 6.86
CA PHE A 40 2.23 -21.71 6.91
C PHE A 40 2.08 -23.21 7.16
N ALA A 41 2.85 -24.01 6.42
CA ALA A 41 2.71 -25.47 6.47
C ALA A 41 3.13 -26.09 7.82
N LYS A 42 4.14 -25.51 8.48
CA LYS A 42 4.74 -26.04 9.72
C LYS A 42 5.41 -24.92 10.51
N ASN A 43 4.62 -24.09 11.18
CA ASN A 43 5.10 -22.95 11.98
C ASN A 43 6.19 -22.16 11.23
N TYR A 44 7.35 -21.98 11.87
CA TYR A 44 8.52 -21.28 11.33
C TYR A 44 9.55 -22.23 10.72
N THR A 45 9.16 -23.44 10.29
CA THR A 45 10.05 -24.38 9.62
C THR A 45 10.06 -24.16 8.11
N VAL A 46 11.26 -24.00 7.55
CA VAL A 46 11.50 -23.84 6.12
C VAL A 46 12.03 -25.15 5.54
N LYS A 47 11.39 -25.64 4.47
CA LYS A 47 11.96 -26.71 3.63
C LYS A 47 13.02 -26.11 2.72
N THR A 48 14.27 -26.53 2.89
CA THR A 48 15.40 -25.90 2.20
C THR A 48 15.41 -26.17 0.70
N ALA A 49 14.85 -27.30 0.27
CA ALA A 49 14.62 -27.58 -1.15
C ALA A 49 13.67 -26.57 -1.81
N ASP A 50 12.61 -26.15 -1.10
CA ASP A 50 11.67 -25.15 -1.60
C ASP A 50 12.29 -23.75 -1.61
N PHE A 51 13.00 -23.39 -0.54
CA PHE A 51 13.75 -22.13 -0.47
C PHE A 51 14.81 -22.04 -1.59
N ARG A 52 15.56 -23.11 -1.83
CA ARG A 52 16.54 -23.17 -2.93
C ARG A 52 15.89 -22.95 -4.30
N LYS A 53 14.73 -23.58 -4.53
CA LYS A 53 13.93 -23.36 -5.75
C LYS A 53 13.41 -21.92 -5.84
N TYR A 54 13.01 -21.34 -4.72
CA TYR A 54 12.61 -19.94 -4.66
C TYR A 54 13.76 -19.01 -5.06
N VAL A 55 14.94 -19.15 -4.46
CA VAL A 55 16.12 -18.32 -4.80
C VAL A 55 16.43 -18.41 -6.29
N SER A 56 16.41 -19.60 -6.90
CA SER A 56 16.66 -19.78 -8.33
C SER A 56 15.58 -19.18 -9.25
N GLN A 57 14.36 -19.01 -8.75
CA GLN A 57 13.27 -18.31 -9.47
C GLN A 57 13.37 -16.79 -9.31
N ILE A 58 13.85 -16.31 -8.16
CA ILE A 58 13.95 -14.87 -7.88
C ILE A 58 15.15 -14.26 -8.60
N ASN A 59 16.34 -14.84 -8.43
CA ASN A 59 17.55 -14.29 -9.01
C ASN A 59 18.54 -15.42 -9.32
N LYS A 60 18.75 -15.69 -10.60
CA LYS A 60 19.61 -16.79 -11.04
C LYS A 60 21.08 -16.56 -10.73
N GLU A 61 21.52 -15.30 -10.69
CA GLU A 61 22.91 -14.97 -10.38
C GLU A 61 23.19 -15.13 -8.88
N VAL A 62 22.31 -14.60 -8.02
CA VAL A 62 22.40 -14.82 -6.57
C VAL A 62 22.32 -16.31 -6.25
N PHE A 63 21.43 -17.05 -6.94
CA PHE A 63 21.38 -18.50 -6.80
C PHE A 63 22.71 -19.17 -7.11
N ARG A 64 23.36 -18.81 -8.23
CA ARG A 64 24.67 -19.35 -8.63
C ARG A 64 25.76 -19.04 -7.61
N ILE A 65 25.79 -17.82 -7.07
CA ILE A 65 26.75 -17.39 -6.05
C ILE A 65 26.60 -18.23 -4.77
N PHE A 66 25.36 -18.45 -4.31
CA PHE A 66 25.08 -19.13 -3.04
C PHE A 66 24.73 -20.62 -3.17
N GLU A 67 24.78 -21.22 -4.37
CA GLU A 67 24.34 -22.59 -4.64
C GLU A 67 25.02 -23.60 -3.70
N ASN A 68 26.35 -23.52 -3.56
CA ASN A 68 27.12 -24.40 -2.68
C ASN A 68 26.73 -24.26 -1.19
N LYS A 69 26.35 -23.05 -0.76
CA LYS A 69 25.88 -22.80 0.61
C LYS A 69 24.48 -23.38 0.80
N LEU A 70 23.59 -23.16 -0.17
CA LEU A 70 22.22 -23.69 -0.18
C LEU A 70 22.18 -25.24 -0.22
N LEU A 71 23.11 -25.88 -0.93
CA LEU A 71 23.23 -27.35 -1.00
C LEU A 71 23.68 -27.98 0.32
N LYS A 72 24.38 -27.24 1.19
CA LYS A 72 24.85 -27.71 2.49
C LYS A 72 23.82 -27.54 3.62
N LEU A 73 22.69 -26.87 3.35
CA LEU A 73 21.64 -26.71 4.35
C LEU A 73 21.00 -28.08 4.68
N PRO A 74 20.58 -28.29 5.95
CA PRO A 74 19.78 -29.47 6.31
C PRO A 74 18.46 -29.51 5.53
N ALA A 75 17.74 -30.63 5.54
CA ALA A 75 16.46 -30.74 4.82
C ALA A 75 15.39 -29.72 5.29
N GLU A 76 15.43 -29.38 6.58
CA GLU A 76 14.61 -28.36 7.21
C GLU A 76 15.50 -27.43 8.06
N ILE A 77 15.20 -26.13 8.05
CA ILE A 77 15.85 -25.11 8.88
C ILE A 77 14.77 -24.23 9.53
N SER A 78 15.05 -23.65 10.70
CA SER A 78 14.16 -22.63 11.25
C SER A 78 14.22 -21.34 10.42
N PHE A 79 13.13 -20.59 10.38
CA PHE A 79 13.09 -19.31 9.68
C PHE A 79 14.08 -18.31 10.28
N SER A 80 14.21 -18.27 11.61
CA SER A 80 15.20 -17.43 12.30
C SER A 80 16.64 -17.79 11.90
N ASP A 81 16.98 -19.08 11.86
CA ASP A 81 18.33 -19.52 11.44
C ASP A 81 18.60 -19.20 9.97
N LEU A 82 17.57 -19.27 9.12
CA LEU A 82 17.66 -18.85 7.72
C LEU A 82 17.97 -17.35 7.61
N GLN A 83 17.25 -16.50 8.35
CA GLN A 83 17.49 -15.05 8.38
C GLN A 83 18.88 -14.71 8.90
N LYS A 84 19.32 -15.38 9.99
CA LYS A 84 20.67 -15.21 10.54
C LYS A 84 21.73 -15.59 9.52
N MET A 85 21.59 -16.76 8.89
CA MET A 85 22.51 -17.25 7.87
C MET A 85 22.61 -16.31 6.67
N ALA A 86 21.49 -15.73 6.24
CA ALA A 86 21.46 -14.72 5.19
C ALA A 86 22.17 -13.43 5.63
N GLY A 87 21.91 -12.95 6.86
CA GLY A 87 22.61 -11.80 7.44
C GLY A 87 24.14 -11.96 7.47
N GLU A 88 24.62 -13.15 7.85
CA GLU A 88 26.06 -13.49 7.88
C GLU A 88 26.74 -13.49 6.49
N THR A 89 25.98 -13.46 5.39
CA THR A 89 26.57 -13.34 4.05
C THR A 89 27.05 -11.93 3.72
N GLY A 90 26.45 -10.91 4.34
CA GLY A 90 26.66 -9.51 3.97
C GLY A 90 26.11 -9.13 2.57
N ASP A 91 25.50 -10.06 1.84
CA ASP A 91 24.97 -9.81 0.50
C ASP A 91 23.53 -9.29 0.57
N ALA A 92 23.33 -8.04 0.21
CA ALA A 92 22.04 -7.36 0.34
C ALA A 92 20.92 -8.00 -0.51
N ASP A 93 21.25 -8.58 -1.67
CA ASP A 93 20.25 -9.27 -2.50
C ASP A 93 19.84 -10.59 -1.87
N PHE A 94 20.79 -11.38 -1.39
CA PHE A 94 20.47 -12.63 -0.69
C PHE A 94 19.72 -12.39 0.61
N ILE A 95 20.08 -11.35 1.37
CA ILE A 95 19.37 -10.91 2.57
C ILE A 95 17.92 -10.55 2.23
N ARG A 96 17.69 -9.73 1.19
CA ARG A 96 16.36 -9.36 0.72
C ARG A 96 15.55 -10.60 0.32
N ILE A 97 16.12 -11.47 -0.51
CA ILE A 97 15.46 -12.68 -0.99
C ILE A 97 15.06 -13.58 0.19
N ALA A 98 15.96 -13.80 1.14
CA ALA A 98 15.66 -14.55 2.36
C ALA A 98 14.57 -13.85 3.20
N GLY A 99 14.67 -12.53 3.38
CA GLY A 99 13.70 -11.72 4.13
C GLY A 99 12.30 -11.71 3.52
N GLU A 100 12.19 -11.82 2.20
CA GLU A 100 10.91 -11.88 1.47
C GLU A 100 10.27 -13.28 1.41
N TYR A 101 11.02 -14.32 1.78
CA TYR A 101 10.54 -15.68 1.61
C TYR A 101 9.39 -16.03 2.57
N LEU A 102 8.23 -16.34 1.99
CA LEU A 102 7.02 -16.74 2.70
C LEU A 102 6.63 -18.16 2.28
N PRO A 103 6.85 -19.19 3.14
CA PRO A 103 6.49 -20.58 2.84
C PRO A 103 4.98 -20.84 3.01
N LEU A 104 4.16 -20.03 2.35
CA LEU A 104 2.71 -20.11 2.37
C LEU A 104 2.20 -21.25 1.47
N ILE A 105 1.15 -21.89 1.94
CA ILE A 105 0.37 -22.90 1.24
C ILE A 105 -1.12 -22.52 1.28
N PHE A 106 -1.96 -23.31 0.61
CA PHE A 106 -3.43 -23.28 0.72
C PHE A 106 -4.17 -22.08 0.10
N SER A 107 -3.45 -20.99 -0.22
CA SER A 107 -4.02 -19.82 -0.87
C SER A 107 -4.65 -20.15 -2.24
N ARG A 108 -5.67 -19.39 -2.63
CA ARG A 108 -6.27 -19.39 -3.98
C ARG A 108 -7.00 -18.07 -4.25
N ARG A 109 -7.15 -17.71 -5.51
CA ARG A 109 -8.04 -16.60 -5.91
C ARG A 109 -9.49 -16.92 -5.55
N HIS A 110 -10.23 -15.87 -5.18
CA HIS A 110 -11.60 -15.96 -4.65
C HIS A 110 -12.67 -15.85 -5.76
N GLY A 111 -12.47 -16.61 -6.84
CA GLY A 111 -13.48 -16.83 -7.86
C GLY A 111 -14.46 -17.93 -7.46
N ASP A 112 -15.73 -17.77 -7.83
CA ASP A 112 -16.80 -18.73 -7.60
C ASP A 112 -18.02 -18.34 -8.48
N PRO A 113 -19.11 -19.13 -8.56
CA PRO A 113 -20.27 -18.80 -9.39
C PRO A 113 -20.96 -17.46 -9.07
N SER A 114 -20.81 -16.93 -7.85
CA SER A 114 -21.30 -15.58 -7.48
C SER A 114 -20.31 -14.46 -7.83
N ARG A 115 -19.06 -14.80 -8.20
CA ARG A 115 -17.99 -13.90 -8.66
C ARG A 115 -17.37 -14.43 -9.97
N PRO A 116 -18.16 -14.61 -11.04
CA PRO A 116 -17.70 -15.29 -12.26
C PRO A 116 -16.61 -14.52 -13.03
N TRP A 117 -16.45 -13.22 -12.77
CA TRP A 117 -15.38 -12.39 -13.33
C TRP A 117 -14.00 -12.68 -12.71
N ASN A 118 -13.93 -13.40 -11.59
CA ASN A 118 -12.68 -13.86 -10.99
C ASN A 118 -12.42 -15.31 -11.39
N LEU A 119 -11.40 -15.55 -12.21
CA LEU A 119 -10.88 -16.90 -12.43
C LEU A 119 -10.22 -17.41 -11.14
N PHE A 120 -10.41 -18.70 -10.83
CA PHE A 120 -9.76 -19.36 -9.70
C PHE A 120 -9.19 -20.73 -10.10
N SER A 121 -8.09 -21.08 -9.44
CA SER A 121 -7.49 -22.41 -9.50
C SER A 121 -7.07 -22.80 -8.08
N ILE A 122 -7.30 -24.06 -7.69
CA ILE A 122 -6.95 -24.57 -6.35
C ILE A 122 -5.76 -25.51 -6.49
N GLU A 123 -4.56 -24.93 -6.51
CA GLU A 123 -3.31 -25.68 -6.70
C GLU A 123 -2.59 -25.87 -5.38
N THR A 124 -3.11 -26.76 -4.52
CA THR A 124 -2.55 -26.95 -3.17
C THR A 124 -1.47 -28.04 -3.09
N LYS A 125 -1.27 -28.80 -4.17
CA LYS A 125 -0.32 -29.92 -4.23
C LYS A 125 0.49 -29.87 -5.52
N ASN A 126 1.74 -30.32 -5.45
CA ASN A 126 2.55 -30.63 -6.62
C ASN A 126 2.07 -31.96 -7.25
N GLU A 127 2.59 -32.30 -8.42
CA GLU A 127 2.28 -33.55 -9.13
C GLU A 127 2.62 -34.80 -8.30
N ASP A 128 3.66 -34.74 -7.47
CA ASP A 128 4.06 -35.80 -6.54
C ASP A 128 3.18 -35.90 -5.27
N GLY A 129 2.14 -35.06 -5.16
CA GLY A 129 1.21 -35.01 -4.04
C GLY A 129 1.71 -34.23 -2.82
N SER A 130 2.94 -33.73 -2.82
CA SER A 130 3.49 -32.88 -1.75
C SER A 130 2.80 -31.50 -1.71
N PRO A 131 2.79 -30.79 -0.57
CA PRO A 131 2.23 -29.44 -0.50
C PRO A 131 2.91 -28.49 -1.47
N LYS A 132 2.11 -27.73 -2.24
CA LYS A 132 2.62 -26.68 -3.12
C LYS A 132 2.79 -25.39 -2.34
N TYR A 133 4.03 -24.94 -2.19
CA TYR A 133 4.35 -23.62 -1.65
C TYR A 133 4.13 -22.57 -2.72
N ASN A 134 3.01 -21.87 -2.64
CA ASN A 134 2.65 -20.85 -3.60
C ASN A 134 1.61 -19.88 -3.03
N TYR A 135 1.65 -18.65 -3.52
CA TYR A 135 0.61 -17.68 -3.28
C TYR A 135 0.54 -16.67 -4.42
N GLU A 136 -0.68 -16.21 -4.67
CA GLU A 136 -0.96 -15.03 -5.48
C GLU A 136 -2.21 -14.34 -4.96
N GLY A 137 -2.24 -13.01 -5.04
CA GLY A 137 -3.40 -12.24 -4.61
C GLY A 137 -3.32 -10.80 -5.06
N ASN A 138 -4.49 -10.21 -5.30
CA ASN A 138 -4.59 -8.78 -5.47
C ASN A 138 -4.03 -8.09 -4.22
N TRP A 139 -3.35 -6.96 -4.43
CA TRP A 139 -2.56 -6.25 -3.42
C TRP A 139 -3.32 -6.08 -2.09
N ARG A 140 -4.45 -5.37 -2.13
CA ARG A 140 -5.26 -5.10 -0.96
C ARG A 140 -5.72 -6.37 -0.26
N ASP A 141 -6.23 -7.34 -1.02
CA ASP A 141 -6.80 -8.57 -0.45
C ASP A 141 -5.78 -9.36 0.35
N ILE A 142 -4.59 -9.57 -0.21
CA ILE A 142 -3.57 -10.43 0.39
C ILE A 142 -2.94 -9.77 1.62
N PHE A 143 -2.62 -8.47 1.57
CA PHE A 143 -2.05 -7.76 2.71
C PHE A 143 -3.05 -7.60 3.86
N GLN A 144 -4.35 -7.43 3.58
CA GLN A 144 -5.39 -7.49 4.61
C GLN A 144 -5.47 -8.88 5.27
N ASN A 145 -5.31 -9.97 4.51
CA ASN A 145 -5.31 -11.31 5.10
C ASN A 145 -4.05 -11.58 5.92
N TRP A 146 -2.90 -11.04 5.50
CA TRP A 146 -1.63 -11.17 6.20
C TRP A 146 -1.57 -10.35 7.48
N GLU A 147 -2.30 -9.24 7.58
CA GLU A 147 -2.50 -8.54 8.86
C GLU A 147 -3.09 -9.48 9.91
N ALA A 148 -4.19 -10.17 9.60
CA ALA A 148 -4.81 -11.13 10.52
C ALA A 148 -3.90 -12.33 10.80
N LEU A 149 -3.20 -12.84 9.77
CA LEU A 149 -2.29 -13.99 9.91
C LEU A 149 -1.09 -13.68 10.81
N SER A 150 -0.63 -12.42 10.83
CA SER A 150 0.49 -11.95 11.64
C SER A 150 0.28 -12.14 13.15
N TYR A 151 -0.97 -12.16 13.63
CA TYR A 151 -1.25 -12.44 15.04
C TYR A 151 -0.92 -13.88 15.44
N ALA A 152 -1.13 -14.83 14.54
CA ALA A 152 -0.79 -16.25 14.76
C ALA A 152 0.68 -16.55 14.46
N TYR A 153 1.30 -15.77 13.57
CA TYR A 153 2.67 -15.98 13.10
C TYR A 153 3.50 -14.68 13.06
N PRO A 154 3.78 -14.06 14.23
CA PRO A 154 4.44 -12.75 14.29
C PRO A 154 5.85 -12.73 13.66
N GLU A 155 6.61 -13.82 13.69
CA GLU A 155 7.98 -13.84 13.14
C GLU A 155 8.06 -13.61 11.61
N PHE A 156 6.92 -13.62 10.90
CA PHE A 156 6.86 -13.30 9.47
C PHE A 156 6.44 -11.85 9.17
N ILE A 157 6.19 -11.01 10.17
CA ILE A 157 5.73 -9.62 9.98
C ILE A 157 6.72 -8.83 9.10
N GLU A 158 8.03 -8.93 9.37
CA GLU A 158 9.05 -8.24 8.60
C GLU A 158 9.15 -8.76 7.17
N SER A 159 8.79 -10.02 6.93
CA SER A 159 8.66 -10.56 5.57
C SER A 159 7.48 -9.97 4.84
N PHE A 160 6.33 -9.82 5.50
CA PHE A 160 5.17 -9.13 4.91
C PHE A 160 5.49 -7.66 4.60
N ILE A 161 6.17 -6.96 5.51
CA ILE A 161 6.64 -5.58 5.30
C ILE A 161 7.62 -5.52 4.13
N SER A 162 8.64 -6.40 4.09
CA SER A 162 9.63 -6.45 3.01
C SER A 162 8.97 -6.70 1.66
N ARG A 163 8.04 -7.66 1.59
CA ARG A 163 7.24 -7.92 0.37
C ARG A 163 6.41 -6.72 -0.05
N PHE A 164 5.85 -5.97 0.89
CA PHE A 164 5.10 -4.75 0.61
C PHE A 164 6.02 -3.68 0.02
N VAL A 165 7.04 -3.27 0.77
CA VAL A 165 7.84 -2.11 0.38
C VAL A 165 8.73 -2.39 -0.83
N ASN A 166 9.23 -3.62 -1.01
CA ASN A 166 10.03 -3.97 -2.21
C ASN A 166 9.19 -4.07 -3.48
N ALA A 167 7.88 -4.29 -3.33
CA ALA A 167 6.94 -4.23 -4.44
C ALA A 167 6.38 -2.81 -4.68
N THR A 168 6.69 -1.82 -3.81
CA THR A 168 6.35 -0.41 -4.03
C THR A 168 7.30 0.23 -5.05
N THR A 169 6.73 0.97 -5.99
CA THR A 169 7.42 1.68 -7.08
C THR A 169 8.11 2.96 -6.59
N ALA A 170 9.07 3.47 -7.36
CA ALA A 170 9.79 4.71 -7.01
C ALA A 170 8.90 5.96 -7.00
N ASP A 171 7.75 5.93 -7.69
CA ASP A 171 6.73 6.99 -7.65
C ASP A 171 5.68 6.78 -6.55
N GLY A 172 5.89 5.83 -5.63
CA GLY A 172 5.10 5.65 -4.40
C GLY A 172 3.74 4.96 -4.58
N TYR A 173 3.66 4.05 -5.55
CA TYR A 173 2.51 3.18 -5.81
C TYR A 173 2.94 1.71 -5.87
N ASN A 174 2.12 0.84 -6.47
CA ASN A 174 2.38 -0.58 -6.50
C ASN A 174 1.66 -1.27 -7.67
N PRO A 175 2.17 -2.43 -8.12
CA PRO A 175 1.45 -3.32 -9.02
C PRO A 175 0.16 -3.83 -8.38
N TYR A 176 -0.77 -4.31 -9.20
CA TYR A 176 -2.08 -4.74 -8.69
C TYR A 176 -2.02 -6.11 -7.97
N ARG A 177 -1.03 -6.96 -8.26
CA ARG A 177 -0.94 -8.33 -7.73
C ARG A 177 0.46 -8.66 -7.20
N ILE A 178 0.46 -9.37 -6.07
CA ILE A 178 1.63 -9.99 -5.46
C ILE A 178 1.60 -11.50 -5.73
N MET A 179 2.75 -12.09 -6.04
CA MET A 179 2.93 -13.53 -6.28
C MET A 179 4.15 -14.07 -5.53
N ARG A 180 4.26 -15.38 -5.31
CA ARG A 180 5.46 -15.98 -4.69
C ARG A 180 6.75 -15.58 -5.41
N ASN A 181 6.72 -15.50 -6.73
CA ASN A 181 7.88 -15.14 -7.56
C ASN A 181 7.90 -13.67 -7.98
N GLY A 182 7.41 -12.75 -7.13
CA GLY A 182 7.51 -11.30 -7.38
C GLY A 182 6.17 -10.62 -7.54
N ILE A 183 5.98 -9.90 -8.64
CA ILE A 183 4.86 -9.00 -8.88
C ILE A 183 4.26 -9.22 -10.27
N ASP A 184 2.99 -8.85 -10.41
CA ASP A 184 2.28 -8.83 -11.68
C ASP A 184 1.46 -7.54 -11.82
N TRP A 185 1.47 -6.95 -13.01
CA TRP A 185 0.82 -5.67 -13.32
C TRP A 185 -0.15 -5.85 -14.48
N GLU A 186 -1.19 -5.01 -14.54
CA GLU A 186 -2.12 -5.02 -15.66
C GLU A 186 -1.43 -4.48 -16.93
N ALA A 187 -1.75 -5.04 -18.09
CA ALA A 187 -1.39 -4.51 -19.39
C ALA A 187 -2.68 -4.25 -20.19
N PRO A 188 -2.80 -3.11 -20.88
CA PRO A 188 -3.99 -2.82 -21.67
C PRO A 188 -4.08 -3.78 -22.86
N ASP A 189 -5.29 -4.16 -23.24
CA ASP A 189 -5.53 -4.84 -24.51
C ASP A 189 -5.22 -3.86 -25.66
N PRO A 190 -4.26 -4.16 -26.56
CA PRO A 190 -3.89 -3.27 -27.65
C PRO A 190 -5.05 -2.91 -28.59
N GLU A 191 -6.09 -3.74 -28.67
CA GLU A 191 -7.23 -3.55 -29.57
C GLU A 191 -8.43 -2.86 -28.89
N ASP A 192 -8.37 -2.62 -27.58
CA ASP A 192 -9.44 -1.95 -26.84
C ASP A 192 -9.02 -0.52 -26.42
N PRO A 193 -9.57 0.54 -27.06
CA PRO A 193 -9.24 1.92 -26.71
C PRO A 193 -9.71 2.33 -25.31
N TRP A 194 -10.56 1.53 -24.65
CA TRP A 194 -11.01 1.73 -23.28
C TRP A 194 -10.22 0.91 -22.26
N ALA A 195 -9.28 0.08 -22.69
CA ALA A 195 -8.37 -0.62 -21.81
C ALA A 195 -7.25 0.32 -21.35
N TYR A 196 -7.30 0.72 -20.08
CA TYR A 196 -6.26 1.54 -19.45
C TYR A 196 -5.84 0.92 -18.12
N ILE A 197 -4.63 1.26 -17.68
CA ILE A 197 -4.02 0.80 -16.43
C ILE A 197 -4.04 1.90 -15.36
N GLY A 198 -3.54 1.65 -14.16
CA GLY A 198 -3.39 2.70 -13.17
C GLY A 198 -3.00 2.17 -11.79
N TYR A 199 -3.09 3.05 -10.80
CA TYR A 199 -2.77 2.75 -9.41
C TYR A 199 -3.92 3.13 -8.50
N TRP A 200 -4.34 2.22 -7.62
CA TRP A 200 -5.39 2.49 -6.65
C TRP A 200 -4.85 3.39 -5.52
N GLY A 201 -5.63 4.40 -5.14
CA GLY A 201 -5.19 5.44 -4.20
C GLY A 201 -4.97 4.94 -2.77
N ASP A 202 -5.72 3.93 -2.33
CA ASP A 202 -5.72 3.41 -0.96
C ASP A 202 -4.63 2.36 -0.71
N HIS A 203 -4.06 1.76 -1.77
CA HIS A 203 -3.19 0.57 -1.67
C HIS A 203 -1.93 0.72 -0.81
N GLN A 204 -1.47 1.94 -0.52
CA GLN A 204 -0.21 2.15 0.19
C GLN A 204 -0.40 2.34 1.70
N ILE A 205 -1.07 3.43 2.10
CA ILE A 205 -0.95 3.97 3.46
C ILE A 205 -1.48 3.02 4.53
N ILE A 206 -2.78 2.71 4.51
CA ILE A 206 -3.41 2.02 5.64
C ILE A 206 -2.93 0.58 5.76
N TYR A 207 -2.74 -0.14 4.65
CA TYR A 207 -2.31 -1.54 4.66
C TYR A 207 -0.87 -1.70 5.17
N LEU A 208 0.03 -0.79 4.76
CA LEU A 208 1.39 -0.77 5.31
C LEU A 208 1.38 -0.38 6.80
N GLN A 209 0.58 0.62 7.17
CA GLN A 209 0.45 1.07 8.56
C GLN A 209 0.12 -0.08 9.50
N LYS A 210 -0.82 -0.95 9.13
CA LYS A 210 -1.22 -2.09 9.95
C LYS A 210 -0.06 -3.05 10.22
N LEU A 211 0.75 -3.36 9.21
CA LEU A 211 1.92 -4.22 9.35
C LEU A 211 3.02 -3.55 10.21
N LEU A 212 3.26 -2.26 10.02
CA LEU A 212 4.24 -1.50 10.82
C LEU A 212 3.85 -1.43 12.30
N GLU A 213 2.57 -1.21 12.60
CA GLU A 213 2.06 -1.25 13.98
C GLU A 213 2.26 -2.63 14.62
N LEU A 214 2.03 -3.70 13.86
CA LEU A 214 2.26 -5.06 14.35
C LEU A 214 3.75 -5.32 14.60
N SER A 215 4.63 -4.90 13.69
CA SER A 215 6.08 -5.03 13.87
C SER A 215 6.55 -4.28 15.12
N GLU A 216 6.13 -3.04 15.33
CA GLU A 216 6.53 -2.28 16.52
C GLU A 216 5.98 -2.89 17.83
N ASN A 217 4.79 -3.51 17.78
CA ASN A 217 4.18 -4.15 18.95
C ASN A 217 4.82 -5.50 19.30
N PHE A 218 5.09 -6.35 18.31
CA PHE A 218 5.66 -7.68 18.53
C PHE A 218 7.19 -7.65 18.62
N HIS A 219 7.85 -6.79 17.83
CA HIS A 219 9.30 -6.70 17.68
C HIS A 219 9.81 -5.25 17.87
N PRO A 220 9.64 -4.65 19.06
CA PRO A 220 10.08 -3.29 19.33
C PRO A 220 11.58 -3.13 19.02
N GLY A 221 11.93 -2.07 18.30
CA GLY A 221 13.30 -1.81 17.83
C GLY A 221 13.65 -2.41 16.47
N LYS A 222 12.86 -3.36 15.94
CA LYS A 222 13.15 -3.97 14.63
C LYS A 222 13.08 -2.97 13.49
N LEU A 223 12.12 -2.06 13.52
CA LEU A 223 12.02 -0.98 12.54
C LEU A 223 13.24 -0.04 12.56
N ASP A 224 13.88 0.18 13.72
CA ASP A 224 15.08 1.03 13.81
C ASP A 224 16.25 0.42 13.03
N GLU A 225 16.41 -0.91 13.07
CA GLU A 225 17.40 -1.61 12.23
C GLU A 225 17.11 -1.39 10.74
N LEU A 226 15.84 -1.45 10.34
CA LEU A 226 15.44 -1.34 8.93
C LEU A 226 15.55 0.10 8.40
N LEU A 227 15.49 1.12 9.25
CA LEU A 227 15.63 2.53 8.86
C LEU A 227 16.98 2.84 8.21
N THR A 228 18.04 2.09 8.52
CA THR A 228 19.39 2.32 7.96
C THR A 228 19.87 1.20 7.05
N ARG A 229 19.23 0.02 7.10
CA ARG A 229 19.69 -1.15 6.35
C ARG A 229 19.28 -1.11 4.87
N GLU A 230 20.26 -1.11 3.97
CA GLU A 230 20.09 -0.99 2.52
C GLU A 230 19.73 -2.32 1.83
N VAL A 231 18.56 -2.86 2.17
CA VAL A 231 18.08 -4.16 1.65
C VAL A 231 16.76 -4.05 0.90
N PHE A 232 16.21 -2.83 0.78
CA PHE A 232 14.96 -2.59 0.08
C PHE A 232 15.22 -2.10 -1.34
N VAL A 233 14.25 -2.35 -2.22
CA VAL A 233 14.36 -2.11 -3.67
C VAL A 233 13.08 -1.47 -4.17
N TYR A 234 13.06 -0.99 -5.42
CA TYR A 234 11.86 -0.49 -6.07
C TYR A 234 11.36 -1.42 -7.17
N ALA A 235 10.05 -1.65 -7.19
CA ALA A 235 9.40 -2.31 -8.32
C ALA A 235 9.49 -1.46 -9.59
N ASN A 236 9.82 -2.10 -10.70
CA ASN A 236 9.89 -1.51 -12.03
C ASN A 236 8.60 -1.81 -12.80
N VAL A 237 7.51 -1.14 -12.43
CA VAL A 237 6.23 -1.27 -13.15
C VAL A 237 6.27 -0.36 -14.39
N PRO A 238 5.89 -0.85 -15.58
CA PRO A 238 5.99 -0.09 -16.83
C PRO A 238 4.87 0.94 -17.00
N TYR A 239 4.55 1.67 -15.94
CA TYR A 239 3.57 2.76 -15.95
C TYR A 239 4.32 4.09 -15.84
N ARG A 240 3.81 5.12 -16.52
CA ARG A 240 4.36 6.47 -16.53
C ARG A 240 3.27 7.46 -16.19
N ILE A 241 3.37 8.08 -15.01
CA ILE A 241 2.45 9.15 -14.62
C ILE A 241 2.88 10.43 -15.34
N LYS A 242 1.97 11.03 -16.10
CA LYS A 242 2.21 12.22 -16.93
C LYS A 242 2.66 13.44 -16.12
N ALA A 243 3.13 14.46 -16.83
CA ALA A 243 3.52 15.73 -16.21
C ALA A 243 2.33 16.42 -15.53
N TRP A 244 2.60 17.22 -14.50
CA TRP A 244 1.56 17.94 -13.73
C TRP A 244 0.56 18.71 -14.61
N GLU A 245 1.04 19.41 -15.63
CA GLU A 245 0.21 20.18 -16.55
C GLU A 245 -0.81 19.30 -17.29
N GLU A 246 -0.42 18.08 -17.65
CA GLU A 246 -1.29 17.13 -18.33
C GLU A 246 -2.32 16.53 -17.37
N LEU A 247 -1.92 16.24 -16.12
CA LEU A 247 -2.84 15.79 -15.07
C LEU A 247 -3.94 16.83 -14.84
N VAL A 248 -3.58 18.10 -14.72
CA VAL A 248 -4.55 19.19 -14.53
C VAL A 248 -5.43 19.39 -15.77
N LYS A 249 -4.87 19.23 -16.97
CA LYS A 249 -5.60 19.38 -18.24
C LYS A 249 -6.68 18.31 -18.39
N ASN A 250 -6.35 17.05 -18.11
CA ASN A 250 -7.30 15.95 -18.15
C ASN A 250 -6.97 14.89 -17.08
N PRO A 251 -7.59 14.96 -15.90
CA PRO A 251 -7.22 14.09 -14.79
C PRO A 251 -7.76 12.66 -14.91
N LYS A 252 -8.44 12.33 -16.02
CA LYS A 252 -8.85 10.97 -16.36
C LYS A 252 -7.89 10.28 -17.33
N ASP A 253 -6.91 11.00 -17.88
CA ASP A 253 -5.90 10.49 -18.84
C ASP A 253 -4.50 10.87 -18.36
N THR A 254 -3.98 10.09 -17.41
CA THR A 254 -2.89 10.47 -16.51
C THR A 254 -1.75 9.45 -16.42
N VAL A 255 -1.97 8.20 -16.83
CA VAL A 255 -0.97 7.13 -16.73
C VAL A 255 -0.84 6.41 -18.07
N ILE A 256 0.37 6.42 -18.61
CA ILE A 256 0.72 5.78 -19.89
C ILE A 256 1.37 4.43 -19.61
N PHE A 257 1.13 3.44 -20.46
CA PHE A 257 1.81 2.15 -20.43
C PHE A 257 3.07 2.18 -21.32
N ASP A 258 4.24 1.92 -20.74
CA ASP A 258 5.52 1.85 -21.42
C ASP A 258 5.74 0.45 -22.02
N HIS A 259 5.25 0.24 -23.24
CA HIS A 259 5.36 -1.03 -23.95
C HIS A 259 6.80 -1.49 -24.18
N ALA A 260 7.75 -0.56 -24.35
CA ALA A 260 9.15 -0.90 -24.58
C ALA A 260 9.79 -1.45 -23.30
N LEU A 261 9.52 -0.80 -22.16
CA LEU A 261 9.95 -1.31 -20.87
C LEU A 261 9.28 -2.66 -20.55
N HIS A 262 7.97 -2.79 -20.81
CA HIS A 262 7.25 -4.05 -20.57
C HIS A 262 7.90 -5.24 -21.30
N ARG A 263 8.21 -5.10 -22.59
CA ARG A 263 8.89 -6.15 -23.37
C ARG A 263 10.27 -6.47 -22.79
N ARG A 264 11.05 -5.43 -22.48
CA ARG A 264 12.41 -5.59 -21.91
C ARG A 264 12.38 -6.36 -20.59
N ILE A 265 11.49 -6.03 -19.67
CA ILE A 265 11.37 -6.73 -18.39
C ILE A 265 10.89 -8.17 -18.61
N GLY A 266 9.98 -8.41 -19.56
CA GLY A 266 9.53 -9.75 -19.93
C GLY A 266 10.68 -10.64 -20.41
N GLU A 267 11.49 -10.15 -21.34
CA GLU A 267 12.69 -10.84 -21.85
C GLU A 267 13.72 -11.10 -20.74
N GLN A 268 14.02 -10.09 -19.92
CA GLN A 268 14.98 -10.20 -18.82
C GLN A 268 14.49 -11.13 -17.71
N THR A 269 13.19 -11.23 -17.46
CA THR A 269 12.65 -12.16 -16.46
C THR A 269 12.99 -13.61 -16.81
N PHE A 270 12.94 -13.96 -18.10
CA PHE A 270 13.26 -15.32 -18.55
C PHE A 270 14.73 -15.67 -18.28
N THR A 271 15.64 -14.71 -18.42
CA THR A 271 17.09 -14.93 -18.26
C THR A 271 17.56 -14.74 -16.82
N LEU A 272 17.16 -13.66 -16.14
CA LEU A 272 17.67 -13.25 -14.82
C LEU A 272 16.83 -13.77 -13.64
N GLY A 273 15.55 -14.08 -13.87
CA GLY A 273 14.59 -14.41 -12.81
C GLY A 273 13.68 -13.22 -12.47
N ALA A 274 12.89 -13.35 -11.39
CA ALA A 274 11.90 -12.36 -10.99
C ALA A 274 12.47 -10.95 -10.73
N ASP A 275 13.70 -10.87 -10.23
CA ASP A 275 14.40 -9.62 -9.92
C ASP A 275 14.62 -8.71 -11.14
N ALA A 276 14.42 -9.21 -12.37
CA ALA A 276 14.35 -8.37 -13.57
C ALA A 276 13.24 -7.30 -13.50
N ARG A 277 12.26 -7.49 -12.62
CA ARG A 277 11.17 -6.53 -12.35
C ARG A 277 11.54 -5.45 -11.33
N LEU A 278 12.81 -5.35 -10.93
CA LEU A 278 13.28 -4.32 -10.00
C LEU A 278 13.99 -3.20 -10.76
N LEU A 279 13.96 -1.99 -10.20
CA LEU A 279 14.71 -0.87 -10.77
C LEU A 279 16.21 -1.10 -10.58
N LYS A 280 16.95 -0.72 -11.62
CA LYS A 280 18.42 -0.79 -11.66
C LYS A 280 19.01 0.62 -11.62
N PHE A 281 20.30 0.71 -11.35
CA PHE A 281 21.05 1.95 -11.51
C PHE A 281 21.01 2.46 -12.96
N LYS A 282 21.09 3.78 -13.15
CA LYS A 282 21.16 4.41 -14.48
C LYS A 282 22.22 3.80 -15.40
N ASN A 283 23.41 3.51 -14.84
CA ASN A 283 24.61 3.10 -15.58
C ASN A 283 25.08 1.68 -15.24
N GLY A 284 24.21 0.83 -14.70
CA GLY A 284 24.61 -0.49 -14.23
C GLY A 284 23.50 -1.53 -14.31
N ASP A 285 23.90 -2.79 -14.30
CA ASP A 285 22.96 -3.90 -14.27
C ASP A 285 22.51 -4.30 -12.86
N GLU A 286 23.08 -3.66 -11.84
CA GLU A 286 22.79 -3.87 -10.43
C GLU A 286 21.44 -3.29 -10.03
N ILE A 287 20.77 -3.98 -9.10
CA ILE A 287 19.49 -3.56 -8.54
C ILE A 287 19.73 -2.37 -7.60
N TYR A 288 18.92 -1.32 -7.73
CA TYR A 288 19.01 -0.15 -6.86
C TYR A 288 18.46 -0.47 -5.47
N LYS A 289 19.27 -0.24 -4.43
CA LYS A 289 18.98 -0.60 -3.04
C LYS A 289 18.94 0.63 -2.15
N VAL A 290 17.98 0.63 -1.22
CA VAL A 290 17.71 1.73 -0.28
C VAL A 290 17.29 1.17 1.07
N ASN A 291 17.22 2.01 2.08
CA ASN A 291 16.72 1.65 3.42
C ASN A 291 15.22 1.94 3.59
N LEU A 292 14.65 1.56 4.74
CA LEU A 292 13.22 1.77 5.01
C LEU A 292 12.87 3.26 5.09
N THR A 293 13.79 4.12 5.56
CA THR A 293 13.56 5.57 5.63
C THR A 293 13.16 6.13 4.27
N GLU A 294 13.91 5.78 3.23
CA GLU A 294 13.59 6.25 1.88
C GLU A 294 12.27 5.68 1.37
N LYS A 295 12.01 4.38 1.58
CA LYS A 295 10.75 3.74 1.15
C LYS A 295 9.51 4.42 1.75
N ILE A 296 9.61 4.81 3.03
CA ILE A 296 8.54 5.52 3.74
C ILE A 296 8.43 6.96 3.26
N LEU A 297 9.56 7.65 3.10
CA LEU A 297 9.60 9.03 2.64
C LEU A 297 9.02 9.18 1.23
N VAL A 298 9.38 8.31 0.28
CA VAL A 298 8.76 8.27 -1.06
C VAL A 298 7.25 8.08 -0.96
N THR A 299 6.78 7.17 -0.10
CA THR A 299 5.35 6.95 0.12
C THR A 299 4.64 8.21 0.64
N TRP A 300 5.26 8.97 1.56
CA TRP A 300 4.73 10.24 2.06
C TRP A 300 4.67 11.28 0.95
N LEU A 301 5.80 11.52 0.28
CA LEU A 301 5.93 12.56 -0.73
C LEU A 301 5.00 12.32 -1.90
N SER A 302 4.81 11.07 -2.34
CA SER A 302 3.85 10.74 -3.40
C SER A 302 2.41 11.05 -3.02
N LYS A 303 1.98 10.75 -1.78
CA LYS A 303 0.61 11.09 -1.32
C LYS A 303 0.46 12.59 -1.09
N LEU A 304 1.41 13.24 -0.42
CA LEU A 304 1.42 14.67 -0.17
C LEU A 304 1.49 15.48 -1.47
N SER A 305 2.13 14.97 -2.53
CA SER A 305 2.14 15.62 -3.84
C SER A 305 0.75 15.77 -4.47
N ASN A 306 -0.21 14.94 -4.02
CA ASN A 306 -1.61 14.96 -4.42
C ASN A 306 -2.52 15.59 -3.36
N PHE A 307 -1.96 16.13 -2.27
CA PHE A 307 -2.75 16.81 -1.25
C PHE A 307 -3.30 18.13 -1.78
N ILE A 308 -4.61 18.29 -1.66
CA ILE A 308 -5.31 19.54 -1.93
C ILE A 308 -5.92 20.00 -0.60
N PRO A 309 -5.47 21.15 -0.05
CA PRO A 309 -5.95 21.63 1.25
C PRO A 309 -7.48 21.67 1.29
N GLU A 310 -8.04 21.19 2.39
CA GLU A 310 -9.48 21.07 2.67
C GLU A 310 -10.27 20.11 1.76
N ALA A 311 -9.63 19.47 0.77
CA ALA A 311 -10.30 18.55 -0.15
C ALA A 311 -9.92 17.08 0.07
N GLY A 312 -8.65 16.80 0.43
CA GLY A 312 -8.12 15.45 0.59
C GLY A 312 -6.99 15.12 -0.38
N ILE A 313 -6.74 13.83 -0.60
CA ILE A 313 -5.75 13.33 -1.57
C ILE A 313 -6.41 13.16 -2.94
N TRP A 314 -5.90 13.82 -3.96
CA TRP A 314 -6.46 13.81 -5.31
C TRP A 314 -6.41 12.42 -5.96
N MET A 315 -7.54 11.95 -6.47
CA MET A 315 -7.69 10.66 -7.14
C MET A 315 -7.44 10.81 -8.65
N ASN A 316 -6.19 10.78 -9.08
CA ASN A 316 -5.78 11.08 -10.46
C ASN A 316 -4.96 9.97 -11.13
N THR A 317 -5.05 8.74 -10.65
CA THR A 317 -4.19 7.62 -11.09
C THR A 317 -4.94 6.51 -11.82
N GLN A 318 -6.03 6.86 -12.53
CA GLN A 318 -6.81 5.94 -13.40
C GLN A 318 -7.43 4.70 -12.72
N ARG A 319 -7.36 4.59 -11.39
CA ARG A 319 -8.05 3.56 -10.60
C ARG A 319 -8.72 4.18 -9.38
N PRO A 320 -9.83 3.59 -8.90
CA PRO A 320 -10.51 4.06 -7.70
C PRO A 320 -9.68 3.75 -6.44
N GLU A 321 -10.32 3.91 -5.29
CA GLU A 321 -9.83 3.36 -4.02
C GLU A 321 -10.60 2.06 -3.69
N TRP A 322 -10.96 1.82 -2.43
CA TRP A 322 -11.58 0.58 -1.98
C TRP A 322 -12.92 0.28 -2.68
N ASN A 323 -13.78 1.30 -2.86
CA ASN A 323 -15.09 1.13 -3.46
C ASN A 323 -15.07 1.30 -5.00
N ASP A 324 -14.93 0.19 -5.71
CA ASP A 324 -14.93 0.17 -7.18
C ASP A 324 -16.24 0.68 -7.81
N ALA A 325 -17.37 0.58 -7.10
CA ALA A 325 -18.67 1.06 -7.60
C ALA A 325 -18.74 2.60 -7.73
N ASN A 326 -17.81 3.33 -7.11
CA ASN A 326 -17.66 4.78 -7.23
C ASN A 326 -16.49 5.19 -8.14
N ASN A 327 -16.04 4.32 -9.06
CA ASN A 327 -14.91 4.56 -9.95
C ASN A 327 -15.00 5.84 -10.81
N ALA A 328 -16.20 6.35 -11.09
CA ALA A 328 -16.38 7.61 -11.81
C ALA A 328 -15.80 8.84 -11.07
N LEU A 329 -15.56 8.73 -9.75
CA LEU A 329 -14.87 9.76 -8.96
C LEU A 329 -13.42 9.97 -9.42
N VAL A 330 -12.77 8.96 -10.02
CA VAL A 330 -11.41 9.11 -10.55
C VAL A 330 -11.35 10.28 -11.53
N GLY A 331 -10.39 11.17 -11.32
CA GLY A 331 -10.17 12.41 -12.04
C GLY A 331 -10.53 13.65 -11.24
N ASN A 332 -11.76 13.78 -10.76
CA ASN A 332 -12.19 14.96 -10.00
C ASN A 332 -12.41 14.69 -8.51
N GLY A 333 -12.32 13.44 -8.08
CA GLY A 333 -12.46 13.02 -6.70
C GLY A 333 -11.22 13.37 -5.87
N CYS A 334 -11.43 13.74 -4.62
CA CYS A 334 -10.41 13.83 -3.58
C CYS A 334 -10.83 12.96 -2.40
N SER A 335 -9.92 12.11 -1.94
CA SER A 335 -10.13 11.19 -0.83
C SER A 335 -9.74 11.83 0.49
N MET A 336 -10.74 12.13 1.32
CA MET A 336 -10.51 12.41 2.73
C MET A 336 -10.25 11.11 3.50
N VAL A 337 -10.80 9.97 3.05
CA VAL A 337 -10.52 8.63 3.58
C VAL A 337 -9.01 8.38 3.67
N THR A 338 -8.30 8.54 2.56
CA THR A 338 -6.84 8.38 2.51
C THR A 338 -6.13 9.45 3.34
N LEU A 339 -6.66 10.67 3.43
CA LEU A 339 -6.08 11.73 4.28
C LEU A 339 -6.16 11.38 5.78
N TYR A 340 -7.29 10.83 6.24
CA TYR A 340 -7.47 10.38 7.62
C TYR A 340 -6.47 9.28 7.99
N TYR A 341 -6.23 8.32 7.09
CA TYR A 341 -5.23 7.28 7.30
C TYR A 341 -3.79 7.80 7.18
N LEU A 342 -3.52 8.76 6.28
CA LEU A 342 -2.21 9.41 6.18
C LEU A 342 -1.86 10.16 7.47
N ARG A 343 -2.84 10.77 8.13
CA ARG A 343 -2.65 11.35 9.46
C ARG A 343 -2.15 10.31 10.47
N ARG A 344 -2.84 9.17 10.59
CA ARG A 344 -2.44 8.07 11.48
C ARG A 344 -1.02 7.58 11.17
N PHE A 345 -0.70 7.44 9.88
CA PHE A 345 0.62 7.03 9.40
C PHE A 345 1.72 7.99 9.86
N LEU A 346 1.51 9.30 9.67
CA LEU A 346 2.47 10.32 10.09
C LEU A 346 2.61 10.40 11.62
N VAL A 347 1.53 10.24 12.39
CA VAL A 347 1.60 10.19 13.86
C VAL A 347 2.44 9.01 14.34
N PHE A 348 2.26 7.83 13.76
CA PHE A 348 3.05 6.65 14.08
C PHE A 348 4.54 6.89 13.84
N TRP A 349 4.89 7.40 12.67
CA TRP A 349 6.29 7.67 12.33
C TRP A 349 6.87 8.84 13.11
N LEU A 350 6.10 9.88 13.39
CA LEU A 350 6.54 10.97 14.27
C LEU A 350 6.92 10.41 15.65
N LYS A 351 6.12 9.51 16.22
CA LYS A 351 6.48 8.83 17.49
C LYS A 351 7.76 8.01 17.33
N LYS A 352 7.87 7.22 16.25
CA LYS A 352 9.04 6.36 16.01
C LYS A 352 10.33 7.16 15.85
N LEU A 353 10.33 8.17 14.99
CA LEU A 353 11.47 9.06 14.73
C LEU A 353 11.89 9.85 15.99
N ASN A 354 10.95 10.22 16.86
CA ASN A 354 11.30 10.85 18.15
C ASN A 354 11.91 9.86 19.16
N SER A 355 11.62 8.56 19.04
CA SER A 355 12.10 7.54 19.97
C SER A 355 13.44 6.90 19.56
N THR A 356 13.80 7.00 18.27
CA THR A 356 15.03 6.39 17.76
C THR A 356 16.27 7.22 18.13
N SER A 357 17.41 6.55 18.31
CA SER A 357 18.70 7.20 18.56
C SER A 357 19.46 7.53 17.26
N ILE A 358 18.89 7.20 16.10
CA ILE A 358 19.51 7.43 14.80
C ILE A 358 19.41 8.92 14.46
N ALA A 359 20.57 9.58 14.30
CA ALA A 359 20.63 11.02 14.05
C ALA A 359 20.41 11.40 12.58
N GLU A 360 20.85 10.53 11.67
CA GLU A 360 20.83 10.75 10.23
C GLU A 360 20.67 9.41 9.50
N MET A 361 20.01 9.44 8.34
CA MET A 361 19.79 8.27 7.49
C MET A 361 20.17 8.61 6.06
N GLU A 362 20.71 7.63 5.34
CA GLU A 362 21.11 7.81 3.95
C GLU A 362 19.91 7.68 3.01
N ILE A 363 19.73 8.61 2.08
CA ILE A 363 18.67 8.57 1.05
C ILE A 363 19.20 9.03 -0.30
N SER A 364 18.54 8.63 -1.38
CA SER A 364 18.83 9.07 -2.76
C SER A 364 18.80 10.60 -2.87
N VAL A 365 19.77 11.19 -3.59
CA VAL A 365 19.82 12.65 -3.81
C VAL A 365 18.57 13.17 -4.53
N GLU A 366 17.96 12.37 -5.40
CA GLU A 366 16.72 12.72 -6.12
C GLU A 366 15.52 12.80 -5.16
N VAL A 367 15.47 11.92 -4.15
CA VAL A 367 14.41 11.92 -3.13
C VAL A 367 14.61 13.08 -2.16
N ASP A 368 15.84 13.31 -1.71
CA ASP A 368 16.20 14.45 -0.85
C ASP A 368 15.84 15.79 -1.50
N ALA A 369 16.17 15.97 -2.79
CA ALA A 369 15.84 17.18 -3.52
C ALA A 369 14.32 17.45 -3.58
N MET A 370 13.49 16.41 -3.77
CA MET A 370 12.03 16.54 -3.70
C MET A 370 11.55 16.84 -2.28
N PHE A 371 12.09 16.13 -1.29
CA PHE A 371 11.78 16.30 0.12
C PHE A 371 12.02 17.74 0.58
N MET A 372 13.23 18.26 0.37
CA MET A 372 13.64 19.59 0.82
C MET A 372 12.83 20.71 0.14
N GLN A 373 12.51 20.57 -1.15
CA GLN A 373 11.63 21.52 -1.86
C GLN A 373 10.23 21.57 -1.26
N ILE A 374 9.62 20.40 -1.02
CA ILE A 374 8.28 20.31 -0.44
C ILE A 374 8.30 20.83 1.00
N PHE A 375 9.30 20.45 1.80
CA PHE A 375 9.41 20.87 3.20
C PHE A 375 9.55 22.39 3.33
N ALA A 376 10.48 23.00 2.58
CA ALA A 376 10.69 24.45 2.61
C ALA A 376 9.40 25.21 2.24
N PHE A 377 8.71 24.78 1.18
CA PHE A 377 7.48 25.42 0.74
C PHE A 377 6.36 25.34 1.79
N LEU A 378 6.18 24.20 2.45
CA LEU A 378 5.15 24.03 3.47
C LEU A 378 5.41 24.89 4.71
N GLU A 379 6.67 25.02 5.14
CA GLU A 379 7.07 25.90 6.25
C GLU A 379 6.92 27.38 5.88
N GLU A 380 7.38 27.81 4.70
CA GLU A 380 7.20 29.18 4.21
C GLU A 380 5.71 29.56 4.08
N SER A 381 4.88 28.59 3.69
CA SER A 381 3.43 28.77 3.50
C SER A 381 2.61 28.55 4.78
N LYS A 382 3.23 28.28 5.92
CA LYS A 382 2.56 27.94 7.19
C LYS A 382 1.55 28.99 7.66
N GLY A 383 1.75 30.25 7.29
CA GLY A 383 0.79 31.34 7.57
C GLY A 383 -0.61 31.10 6.96
N LEU A 384 -0.72 30.28 5.91
CA LEU A 384 -2.00 29.91 5.30
C LEU A 384 -2.90 29.11 6.25
N LEU A 385 -2.34 28.42 7.25
CA LEU A 385 -3.08 27.57 8.19
C LEU A 385 -3.91 28.37 9.22
N GLN A 386 -3.73 29.69 9.29
CA GLN A 386 -4.43 30.54 10.26
C GLN A 386 -5.91 30.78 9.91
N LYS A 387 -6.31 30.47 8.68
CA LYS A 387 -7.66 30.69 8.13
C LYS A 387 -8.00 29.57 7.13
N ASP A 388 -9.23 29.57 6.65
CA ASP A 388 -9.62 28.69 5.55
C ASP A 388 -8.92 29.10 4.25
N PHE A 389 -8.62 28.12 3.40
CA PHE A 389 -7.91 28.34 2.15
C PHE A 389 -8.85 28.92 1.08
N THR A 390 -8.45 30.05 0.50
CA THR A 390 -9.10 30.54 -0.73
C THR A 390 -8.85 29.57 -1.90
N PRO A 391 -9.70 29.56 -2.94
CA PRO A 391 -9.46 28.75 -4.14
C PRO A 391 -8.07 28.98 -4.77
N ALA A 392 -7.55 30.20 -4.72
CA ALA A 392 -6.23 30.54 -5.26
C ALA A 392 -5.10 29.95 -4.41
N GLU A 393 -5.19 30.06 -3.08
CA GLU A 393 -4.23 29.46 -2.14
C GLU A 393 -4.23 27.93 -2.27
N ARG A 394 -5.41 27.28 -2.33
CA ARG A 394 -5.51 25.83 -2.60
C ARG A 394 -4.80 25.42 -3.88
N ARG A 395 -4.99 26.19 -4.96
CA ARG A 395 -4.32 25.94 -6.25
C ARG A 395 -2.81 26.13 -6.16
N SER A 396 -2.34 27.13 -5.42
CA SER A 396 -0.91 27.40 -5.23
C SER A 396 -0.22 26.21 -4.57
N VAL A 397 -0.78 25.73 -3.45
CA VAL A 397 -0.26 24.57 -2.72
C VAL A 397 -0.28 23.32 -3.59
N ALA A 398 -1.44 22.98 -4.17
CA ALA A 398 -1.56 21.80 -5.04
C ALA A 398 -0.59 21.83 -6.23
N LYS A 399 -0.43 23.00 -6.87
CA LYS A 399 0.49 23.18 -8.00
C LYS A 399 1.95 22.97 -7.59
N PHE A 400 2.37 23.51 -6.45
CA PHE A 400 3.75 23.37 -6.00
C PHE A 400 4.07 21.89 -5.70
N LEU A 401 3.24 21.27 -4.85
CA LEU A 401 3.40 19.88 -4.43
C LEU A 401 3.38 18.91 -5.63
N GLY A 402 2.42 19.09 -6.53
CA GLY A 402 2.29 18.26 -7.73
C GLY A 402 3.43 18.43 -8.73
N LYS A 403 3.97 19.65 -8.87
CA LYS A 403 5.14 19.91 -9.73
C LYS A 403 6.44 19.33 -9.16
N ALA A 404 6.67 19.44 -7.85
CA ALA A 404 7.85 18.86 -7.22
C ALA A 404 7.95 17.35 -7.49
N HIS A 405 6.85 16.62 -7.27
CA HIS A 405 6.80 15.19 -7.59
C HIS A 405 6.82 14.92 -9.11
N SER A 406 6.28 15.83 -9.94
CA SER A 406 6.36 15.71 -11.40
C SER A 406 7.79 15.75 -11.91
N ASN A 407 8.58 16.68 -11.38
CA ASN A 407 9.98 16.80 -11.75
C ASN A 407 10.76 15.56 -11.31
N TYR A 408 10.56 15.12 -10.07
CA TYR A 408 11.18 13.89 -9.53
C TYR A 408 10.89 12.66 -10.41
N ARG A 409 9.61 12.33 -10.64
CA ARG A 409 9.27 11.10 -11.35
C ARG A 409 9.70 11.12 -12.81
N LEU A 410 9.62 12.28 -13.48
CA LEU A 410 10.09 12.41 -14.86
C LEU A 410 11.60 12.23 -14.96
N GLU A 411 12.36 12.71 -13.98
CA GLU A 411 13.80 12.43 -13.89
C GLU A 411 14.05 10.92 -13.73
N ILE A 412 13.39 10.27 -12.77
CA ILE A 412 13.54 8.81 -12.58
C ILE A 412 13.10 8.01 -13.81
N TYR A 413 12.03 8.40 -14.50
CA TYR A 413 11.58 7.69 -15.71
C TYR A 413 12.57 7.80 -16.88
N ASN A 414 13.17 8.97 -17.06
CA ASN A 414 14.07 9.24 -18.20
C ASN A 414 15.50 8.79 -17.93
N ASN A 415 15.94 8.95 -16.69
CA ASN A 415 17.33 8.83 -16.30
C ASN A 415 17.58 7.75 -15.24
N GLY A 416 16.56 7.24 -14.53
CA GLY A 416 16.77 6.34 -13.39
C GLY A 416 17.48 7.02 -12.22
N PHE A 417 17.74 6.27 -11.15
CA PHE A 417 18.55 6.75 -10.03
C PHE A 417 20.02 6.89 -10.42
N SER A 418 20.63 8.02 -10.07
CA SER A 418 22.06 8.30 -10.26
C SER A 418 22.94 7.31 -9.49
N GLY A 419 22.47 6.86 -8.33
CA GLY A 419 23.23 6.09 -7.37
C GLY A 419 23.88 6.92 -6.28
N GLU A 420 23.84 8.25 -6.39
CA GLU A 420 24.32 9.15 -5.35
C GLU A 420 23.32 9.22 -4.20
N LYS A 421 23.86 9.29 -2.97
CA LYS A 421 23.07 9.39 -1.75
C LYS A 421 23.57 10.52 -0.87
N THR A 422 22.69 11.01 -0.02
CA THR A 422 22.95 12.08 0.95
C THR A 422 22.34 11.69 2.30
N MET A 423 22.81 12.35 3.36
CA MET A 423 22.31 12.13 4.71
C MET A 423 21.17 13.10 5.02
N VAL A 424 19.96 12.57 5.21
CA VAL A 424 18.84 13.33 5.76
C VAL A 424 18.88 13.27 7.29
N LYS A 425 18.66 14.40 7.96
CA LYS A 425 18.69 14.43 9.42
C LYS A 425 17.35 14.02 10.00
N ASN A 426 17.38 13.21 11.05
CA ASN A 426 16.15 12.72 11.70
C ASN A 426 15.24 13.88 12.17
N HIS A 427 15.82 14.99 12.63
CA HIS A 427 15.02 16.15 13.03
C HIS A 427 14.31 16.84 11.85
N GLU A 428 14.88 16.83 10.64
CA GLU A 428 14.23 17.37 9.44
C GLU A 428 13.01 16.52 9.07
N LEU A 429 13.11 15.19 9.17
CA LEU A 429 11.97 14.28 8.98
C LEU A 429 10.87 14.49 10.03
N ILE A 430 11.26 14.70 11.29
CA ILE A 430 10.34 15.00 12.39
C ILE A 430 9.60 16.32 12.14
N ASP A 431 10.32 17.38 11.79
CA ASP A 431 9.72 18.69 11.57
C ASP A 431 8.86 18.71 10.30
N PHE A 432 9.28 17.99 9.26
CA PHE A 432 8.44 17.74 8.10
C PHE A 432 7.13 17.01 8.44
N ALA A 433 7.19 15.95 9.25
CA ALA A 433 5.98 15.24 9.69
C ALA A 433 5.06 16.16 10.50
N LYS A 434 5.60 17.02 11.37
CA LYS A 434 4.82 17.99 12.16
C LYS A 434 4.12 19.02 11.28
N ILE A 435 4.79 19.58 10.27
CA ILE A 435 4.13 20.56 9.38
C ILE A 435 3.08 19.88 8.52
N CYS A 436 3.34 18.68 7.99
CA CYS A 436 2.35 17.90 7.26
C CYS A 436 1.10 17.62 8.10
N LEU A 437 1.27 17.21 9.36
CA LEU A 437 0.16 17.00 10.30
C LEU A 437 -0.66 18.27 10.53
N GLN A 438 -0.05 19.46 10.58
CA GLN A 438 -0.81 20.71 10.71
C GLN A 438 -1.71 21.00 9.51
N TYR A 439 -1.22 20.80 8.28
CA TYR A 439 -2.05 20.93 7.06
C TYR A 439 -3.16 19.88 7.01
N ILE A 440 -2.85 18.64 7.38
CA ILE A 440 -3.81 17.54 7.40
C ILE A 440 -4.90 17.81 8.46
N ASP A 441 -4.53 18.17 9.69
CA ASP A 441 -5.47 18.40 10.78
C ASP A 441 -6.38 19.60 10.51
N GLN A 442 -5.87 20.67 9.88
CA GLN A 442 -6.70 21.77 9.40
C GLN A 442 -7.72 21.28 8.34
N SER A 443 -7.27 20.46 7.39
CA SER A 443 -8.16 19.92 6.34
C SER A 443 -9.21 18.98 6.90
N ILE A 444 -8.87 18.17 7.91
CA ILE A 444 -9.82 17.31 8.62
C ILE A 444 -10.86 18.15 9.34
N LYS A 445 -10.45 19.20 10.04
CA LYS A 445 -11.36 20.14 10.71
C LYS A 445 -12.34 20.78 9.72
N ALA A 446 -11.86 21.19 8.54
CA ALA A 446 -12.68 21.76 7.48
C ALA A 446 -13.65 20.75 6.82
N ASN A 447 -13.53 19.45 7.13
CA ASN A 447 -14.36 18.38 6.55
C ASN A 447 -15.37 17.75 7.52
N LYS A 448 -15.55 18.35 8.71
CA LYS A 448 -16.67 18.00 9.59
C LYS A 448 -17.97 18.58 9.03
N ARG A 449 -18.99 17.75 8.91
CA ARG A 449 -20.32 18.12 8.44
C ARG A 449 -21.15 18.75 9.56
N PRO A 450 -22.20 19.54 9.22
CA PRO A 450 -23.13 20.08 10.20
C PRO A 450 -23.87 19.02 11.03
N ASP A 451 -24.07 17.82 10.47
CA ASP A 451 -24.71 16.68 11.14
C ASP A 451 -23.77 15.87 12.04
N GLY A 452 -22.52 16.31 12.23
CA GLY A 452 -21.53 15.64 13.07
C GLY A 452 -20.69 14.57 12.38
N LEU A 453 -21.06 14.13 11.17
CA LEU A 453 -20.28 13.20 10.35
C LEU A 453 -19.10 13.89 9.66
N TYR A 454 -18.27 13.11 8.97
CA TYR A 454 -17.14 13.62 8.19
C TYR A 454 -17.27 13.27 6.71
N HIS A 455 -16.79 14.16 5.84
CA HIS A 455 -16.77 13.91 4.39
C HIS A 455 -15.79 12.78 4.04
N ALA A 456 -16.23 11.80 3.24
CA ALA A 456 -15.37 10.72 2.77
C ALA A 456 -14.63 11.10 1.46
N TYR A 457 -15.41 11.57 0.49
CA TYR A 457 -14.92 11.97 -0.82
C TYR A 457 -15.48 13.33 -1.21
N ASN A 458 -14.60 14.19 -1.71
CA ASN A 458 -14.94 15.50 -2.25
C ASN A 458 -14.74 15.53 -3.76
N LEU A 459 -15.31 16.53 -4.42
CA LEU A 459 -15.05 16.84 -5.81
C LEU A 459 -14.30 18.16 -5.93
N ILE A 460 -13.29 18.18 -6.79
CA ILE A 460 -12.54 19.39 -7.14
C ILE A 460 -12.78 19.80 -8.58
N SER A 461 -12.68 21.10 -8.84
CA SER A 461 -12.64 21.67 -10.18
C SER A 461 -11.50 22.67 -10.27
N PHE A 462 -10.58 22.42 -11.20
CA PHE A 462 -9.55 23.38 -11.58
C PHE A 462 -10.18 24.46 -12.46
N LYS A 463 -10.20 25.70 -11.95
CA LYS A 463 -10.65 26.90 -12.69
C LYS A 463 -9.49 27.88 -12.83
N GLU A 464 -9.62 28.86 -13.71
CA GLU A 464 -8.59 29.89 -13.92
C GLU A 464 -8.19 30.60 -12.62
N LYS A 465 -9.17 30.87 -11.74
CA LYS A 465 -8.95 31.61 -10.48
C LYS A 465 -8.61 30.72 -9.28
N GLY A 466 -8.58 29.39 -9.41
CA GLY A 466 -8.30 28.51 -8.26
C GLY A 466 -8.92 27.12 -8.34
N ILE A 467 -8.83 26.38 -7.23
CA ILE A 467 -9.49 25.07 -7.04
C ILE A 467 -10.72 25.25 -6.13
N THR A 468 -11.89 24.89 -6.64
CA THR A 468 -13.15 24.86 -5.86
C THR A 468 -13.50 23.46 -5.42
N ILE A 469 -14.07 23.32 -4.22
CA ILE A 469 -14.49 22.05 -3.62
C ILE A 469 -16.01 21.95 -3.66
N ARG A 470 -16.53 20.77 -3.98
CA ARG A 470 -17.93 20.39 -3.83
C ARG A 470 -18.01 19.10 -3.02
N HIS A 471 -18.79 19.10 -1.95
CA HIS A 471 -18.95 17.94 -1.10
C HIS A 471 -19.95 16.93 -1.68
N LEU A 472 -19.74 15.66 -1.36
CA LEU A 472 -20.69 14.58 -1.62
C LEU A 472 -21.53 14.27 -0.36
N TYR A 473 -22.50 13.39 -0.54
CA TYR A 473 -23.36 12.84 0.51
C TYR A 473 -22.57 12.07 1.58
N GLU A 474 -23.18 11.77 2.74
CA GLU A 474 -22.50 10.97 3.76
C GLU A 474 -22.14 9.57 3.25
N MET A 475 -21.01 9.04 3.71
CA MET A 475 -20.58 7.70 3.36
C MET A 475 -19.96 7.03 4.59
N LEU A 476 -20.28 5.75 4.81
CA LEU A 476 -19.77 4.99 5.96
C LEU A 476 -18.24 4.96 6.01
N GLU A 477 -17.59 4.85 4.84
CA GLU A 477 -16.14 4.75 4.71
C GLU A 477 -15.39 5.96 5.31
N GLY A 478 -15.93 7.17 5.15
CA GLY A 478 -15.36 8.37 5.77
C GLY A 478 -15.40 8.31 7.30
N GLN A 479 -16.43 7.67 7.86
CA GLN A 479 -16.63 7.59 9.31
C GLN A 479 -15.66 6.57 9.90
N VAL A 480 -15.54 5.40 9.26
CA VAL A 480 -14.53 4.38 9.62
C VAL A 480 -13.13 4.99 9.59
N ALA A 481 -12.80 5.77 8.57
CA ALA A 481 -11.48 6.35 8.40
C ALA A 481 -11.18 7.46 9.43
N VAL A 482 -12.11 8.40 9.68
CA VAL A 482 -11.86 9.47 10.67
C VAL A 482 -11.77 8.92 12.09
N LEU A 483 -12.61 7.94 12.45
CA LEU A 483 -12.53 7.23 13.75
C LEU A 483 -11.20 6.45 13.89
N SER A 484 -10.59 6.07 12.77
CA SER A 484 -9.30 5.36 12.74
C SER A 484 -8.08 6.28 12.69
N SER A 485 -8.28 7.60 12.54
CA SER A 485 -7.19 8.57 12.30
C SER A 485 -6.41 8.97 13.55
N GLY A 486 -6.97 8.69 14.73
CA GLY A 486 -6.43 9.11 16.03
C GLY A 486 -6.49 10.63 16.28
N ILE A 487 -7.30 11.39 15.53
CA ILE A 487 -7.45 12.85 15.75
C ILE A 487 -8.53 13.17 16.77
N LEU A 488 -9.58 12.36 16.81
CA LEU A 488 -10.76 12.59 17.63
C LEU A 488 -10.52 12.13 19.06
N SER A 489 -10.99 12.91 20.03
CA SER A 489 -11.09 12.44 21.41
C SER A 489 -12.12 11.30 21.54
N PRO A 490 -12.17 10.58 22.67
CA PRO A 490 -13.25 9.62 22.94
C PRO A 490 -14.65 10.23 22.83
N GLU A 491 -14.84 11.46 23.31
CA GLU A 491 -16.10 12.19 23.27
C GLU A 491 -16.49 12.59 21.84
N GLU A 492 -15.53 13.08 21.04
CA GLU A 492 -15.76 13.38 19.63
C GLU A 492 -16.05 12.12 18.82
N SER A 493 -15.38 11.01 19.13
CA SER A 493 -15.63 9.72 18.50
C SER A 493 -17.03 9.19 18.80
N LEU A 494 -17.49 9.31 20.06
CA LEU A 494 -18.86 8.98 20.44
C LEU A 494 -19.87 9.85 19.68
N ALA A 495 -19.63 11.17 19.60
CA ALA A 495 -20.51 12.07 18.86
C ALA A 495 -20.64 11.69 17.37
N VAL A 496 -19.55 11.25 16.73
CA VAL A 496 -19.60 10.73 15.35
C VAL A 496 -20.42 9.43 15.28
N LEU A 497 -20.28 8.52 16.26
CA LEU A 497 -21.03 7.26 16.30
C LEU A 497 -22.53 7.49 16.55
N ASP A 498 -22.89 8.45 17.40
CA ASP A 498 -24.28 8.86 17.62
C ASP A 498 -24.88 9.44 16.34
N SER A 499 -24.15 10.37 15.70
CA SER A 499 -24.54 10.95 14.40
C SER A 499 -24.69 9.87 13.32
N LEU A 500 -23.80 8.87 13.30
CA LEU A 500 -23.85 7.74 12.38
C LEU A 500 -25.11 6.90 12.60
N LYS A 501 -25.51 6.69 13.86
CA LYS A 501 -26.73 5.95 14.20
C LYS A 501 -28.01 6.69 13.78
N GLU A 502 -28.00 8.02 13.83
CA GLU A 502 -29.12 8.87 13.43
C GLU A 502 -29.19 9.14 11.90
N SER A 503 -28.11 8.86 11.18
CA SER A 503 -27.97 9.18 9.75
C SER A 503 -28.81 8.32 8.81
N ALA A 504 -28.94 8.77 7.55
CA ALA A 504 -29.66 8.04 6.51
C ALA A 504 -28.92 6.78 6.01
N ILE A 505 -27.67 6.55 6.44
CA ILE A 505 -26.95 5.31 6.16
C ILE A 505 -27.27 4.19 7.15
N TYR A 506 -27.95 4.46 8.27
CA TYR A 506 -28.43 3.39 9.15
C TYR A 506 -29.61 2.65 8.54
N ARG A 507 -29.55 1.31 8.55
CA ARG A 507 -30.53 0.39 7.96
C ARG A 507 -31.25 -0.43 9.05
N PRO A 508 -32.49 -0.06 9.44
CA PRO A 508 -33.14 -0.61 10.64
C PRO A 508 -33.45 -2.11 10.61
N ASP A 509 -33.85 -2.66 9.47
CA ASP A 509 -34.24 -4.09 9.33
C ASP A 509 -33.06 -5.05 9.54
N GLN A 510 -31.84 -4.62 9.22
CA GLN A 510 -30.59 -5.37 9.45
C GLN A 510 -29.78 -4.87 10.66
N TYR A 511 -30.22 -3.78 11.29
CA TYR A 511 -29.51 -3.09 12.37
C TYR A 511 -28.04 -2.81 12.05
N SER A 512 -27.77 -2.37 10.82
CA SER A 512 -26.41 -2.14 10.30
C SER A 512 -26.37 -0.89 9.42
N TYR A 513 -25.26 -0.65 8.72
CA TYR A 513 -25.04 0.57 7.94
C TYR A 513 -24.85 0.27 6.45
N MET A 514 -25.49 1.08 5.61
CA MET A 514 -25.24 1.16 4.16
C MET A 514 -23.95 1.93 3.89
N LEU A 515 -23.34 1.73 2.72
CA LEU A 515 -22.16 2.51 2.33
C LEU A 515 -22.47 3.99 2.13
N TYR A 516 -23.66 4.29 1.65
CA TYR A 516 -24.19 5.62 1.39
C TYR A 516 -25.73 5.58 1.37
N PRO A 517 -26.42 6.74 1.51
CA PRO A 517 -27.88 6.76 1.62
C PRO A 517 -28.55 6.11 0.43
N ASP A 518 -29.61 5.35 0.69
CA ASP A 518 -30.50 4.86 -0.35
C ASP A 518 -31.24 6.03 -1.00
N ARG A 519 -31.47 5.96 -2.32
CA ARG A 519 -32.02 7.07 -3.10
C ARG A 519 -33.13 6.61 -4.00
N GLN A 520 -34.19 7.40 -4.04
CA GLN A 520 -35.22 7.27 -5.07
C GLN A 520 -34.65 7.76 -6.40
N LEU A 521 -34.44 6.83 -7.33
CA LEU A 521 -34.09 7.14 -8.71
C LEU A 521 -35.36 7.48 -9.50
N PRO A 522 -35.28 8.37 -10.50
CA PRO A 522 -36.41 8.63 -11.38
C PRO A 522 -36.96 7.35 -11.99
N ARG A 523 -38.28 7.17 -11.92
CA ARG A 523 -38.99 6.08 -12.59
C ARG A 523 -38.81 6.21 -14.09
N PHE A 524 -39.07 5.13 -14.82
CA PHE A 524 -38.89 5.11 -16.28
C PHE A 524 -39.61 6.27 -16.99
N ILE A 525 -40.87 6.53 -16.64
CA ILE A 525 -41.69 7.61 -17.23
C ILE A 525 -41.27 9.03 -16.82
N GLU A 526 -40.46 9.16 -15.76
CA GLU A 526 -39.94 10.44 -15.27
C GLU A 526 -38.61 10.81 -15.94
N LYS A 527 -37.94 9.83 -16.57
CA LYS A 527 -36.70 10.05 -17.30
C LYS A 527 -36.99 10.68 -18.67
N ASN A 528 -36.19 11.67 -19.05
CA ASN A 528 -36.15 12.24 -20.40
C ASN A 528 -37.45 12.94 -20.85
N ASN A 529 -38.09 13.71 -19.96
CA ASN A 529 -39.15 14.66 -20.31
C ASN A 529 -38.53 16.05 -20.50
N ILE A 530 -38.51 16.54 -21.75
CA ILE A 530 -37.89 17.82 -22.16
C ILE A 530 -38.87 18.97 -22.04
#